data_AF-A0A1Z9CFV4-F1
#
_entry.id   AF-A0A1Z9CFV4-F1
#
_cell.length_a   1.000
_cell.length_b   1.000
_cell.length_c   1.000
_cell.angle_alpha   90.00
_cell.angle_beta   90.00
_cell.angle_gamma   90.00
#
_symmetry.space_group_name_H-M   'P 1'
#
loop_
_entity.id
_entity.type
_entity.pdbx_description
1 polymer ?
#
loop_
_entity_poly.entity_id
_entity_poly.type
_entity_poly.pdbx_seq_one_letter_code
_entity_poly.pdbx_strand_id
1 'polypeptide(L)'
;MTVRLQKFLSEAGAASRREGEKLILSGRVTVDGQVVRLLGTKVDPAKNEVSLNGKPVRPKAKRFIALNKPTKIICTRRDTHARATVFDLLPSDWGHLFTIGRLDADSEGLILLT
;
A
#
# COMPACT_ATOMS: atom_id res chain seq x y z
N MET A 1 -1.62 -17.67 -8.28
CA MET A 1 -1.28 -17.75 -6.83
C MET A 1 -2.24 -16.84 -6.11
N THR A 2 -2.92 -17.33 -5.06
CA THR A 2 -3.95 -16.53 -4.40
C THR A 2 -3.37 -15.61 -3.32
N VAL A 3 -3.93 -14.40 -3.21
CA VAL A 3 -3.58 -13.39 -2.21
C VAL A 3 -4.84 -12.90 -1.52
N ARG A 4 -4.73 -12.48 -0.25
CA ARG A 4 -5.87 -11.85 0.44
C ARG A 4 -6.29 -10.56 -0.26
N LEU A 5 -7.58 -10.30 -0.36
CA LEU A 5 -8.14 -9.15 -1.07
C LEU A 5 -7.63 -7.81 -0.53
N GLN A 6 -7.53 -7.63 0.79
CA GLN A 6 -6.96 -6.41 1.37
C GLN A 6 -5.45 -6.26 1.10
N LYS A 7 -4.73 -7.37 0.90
CA LYS A 7 -3.32 -7.35 0.49
C LYS A 7 -3.22 -6.93 -0.97
N PHE A 8 -4.05 -7.49 -1.85
CA PHE A 8 -4.12 -7.11 -3.25
C PHE A 8 -4.40 -5.61 -3.43
N LEU A 9 -5.43 -5.07 -2.74
CA LEU A 9 -5.75 -3.64 -2.78
C LEU A 9 -4.58 -2.76 -2.31
N SER A 10 -3.80 -3.24 -1.34
CA SER A 10 -2.62 -2.56 -0.85
C SER A 10 -1.45 -2.57 -1.81
N GLU A 11 -1.18 -3.70 -2.47
CA GLU A 11 -0.11 -3.81 -3.47
C GLU A 11 -0.45 -3.04 -4.76
N ALA A 12 -1.72 -2.90 -5.09
CA ALA A 12 -2.20 -2.03 -6.16
C ALA A 12 -2.13 -0.51 -5.80
N GLY A 13 -1.83 -0.18 -4.54
CA GLY A 13 -1.82 1.20 -4.05
C GLY A 13 -3.20 1.83 -3.91
N ALA A 14 -4.27 1.03 -3.90
CA ALA A 14 -5.65 1.51 -3.79
C ALA A 14 -6.03 1.89 -2.34
N ALA A 15 -5.48 1.20 -1.35
CA ALA A 15 -5.74 1.44 0.07
C ALA A 15 -4.65 0.80 0.94
N SER A 16 -4.45 1.24 2.18
CA SER A 16 -3.69 0.42 3.15
C SER A 16 -4.42 -0.90 3.41
N ARG A 17 -3.75 -1.93 3.95
CA ARG A 17 -4.43 -3.19 4.32
C ARG A 17 -5.65 -2.97 5.23
N ARG A 18 -5.51 -2.15 6.27
CA ARG A 18 -6.61 -1.84 7.21
C ARG A 18 -7.74 -1.08 6.54
N GLU A 19 -7.41 -0.13 5.67
CA GLU A 19 -8.42 0.62 4.93
C GLU A 19 -9.12 -0.27 3.90
N GLY A 20 -8.38 -1.19 3.27
CA GLY A 20 -8.92 -2.24 2.41
C GLY A 20 -9.95 -3.12 3.13
N GLU A 21 -9.71 -3.50 4.39
CA GLU A 21 -10.69 -4.24 5.19
C GLU A 21 -11.98 -3.45 5.41
N LYS A 22 -11.90 -2.15 5.70
CA LYS A 22 -13.10 -1.28 5.79
C LYS A 22 -13.84 -1.18 4.45
N LEU A 23 -13.10 -1.03 3.35
CA LEU A 23 -13.68 -0.97 2.01
C LEU A 23 -14.42 -2.27 1.65
N ILE A 24 -13.86 -3.42 2.02
CA ILE A 24 -14.50 -4.73 1.88
C ILE A 24 -15.78 -4.77 2.72
N LEU A 25 -15.72 -4.50 4.03
CA LEU A 25 -16.89 -4.54 4.92
C LEU A 25 -18.03 -3.61 4.45
N SER A 26 -17.68 -2.43 3.95
CA SER A 26 -18.63 -1.45 3.41
C SER A 26 -19.27 -1.87 2.07
N GLY A 27 -18.78 -2.93 1.43
CA GLY A 27 -19.30 -3.44 0.16
C GLY A 27 -18.86 -2.61 -1.05
N ARG A 28 -17.74 -1.89 -0.94
CA ARG A 28 -17.21 -1.05 -2.05
C ARG A 28 -16.31 -1.83 -3.00
N VAL A 29 -15.95 -3.06 -2.66
CA VAL A 29 -15.03 -3.91 -3.43
C VAL A 29 -15.82 -5.02 -4.08
N THR A 30 -15.62 -5.20 -5.38
CA THR A 30 -16.17 -6.34 -6.14
C THR A 30 -15.06 -7.22 -6.66
N VAL A 31 -15.34 -8.52 -6.74
CA VAL A 31 -14.50 -9.53 -7.39
C VAL A 31 -15.37 -10.22 -8.43
N ASP A 32 -14.97 -10.18 -9.71
CA ASP A 32 -15.73 -10.73 -10.84
C ASP A 32 -17.20 -10.25 -10.87
N GLY A 33 -17.39 -8.96 -10.60
CA GLY A 33 -18.71 -8.31 -10.55
C GLY A 33 -19.52 -8.54 -9.27
N GLN A 34 -19.07 -9.42 -8.37
CA GLN A 34 -19.77 -9.70 -7.11
C GLN A 34 -19.23 -8.87 -5.95
N VAL A 35 -20.13 -8.24 -5.16
CA VAL A 35 -19.75 -7.46 -3.98
C VAL A 35 -19.21 -8.39 -2.89
N VAL A 36 -17.98 -8.12 -2.43
CA VAL A 36 -17.34 -8.89 -1.36
C VAL A 36 -17.39 -8.10 -0.06
N ARG A 37 -17.97 -8.70 0.99
CA ARG A 37 -17.97 -8.18 2.37
C ARG A 37 -17.22 -9.06 3.36
N LEU A 38 -16.80 -10.24 2.95
CA LEU A 38 -16.08 -11.19 3.79
C LEU A 38 -14.59 -10.86 3.86
N LEU A 39 -14.09 -10.58 5.07
CA LEU A 39 -12.66 -10.42 5.31
C LEU A 39 -11.92 -11.74 5.11
N GLY A 40 -10.67 -11.67 4.64
CA GLY A 40 -9.86 -12.87 4.37
C GLY A 40 -10.15 -13.55 3.04
N THR A 41 -11.16 -13.08 2.28
CA THR A 41 -11.38 -13.46 0.87
C THR A 41 -10.06 -13.41 0.11
N LYS A 42 -9.78 -14.46 -0.65
CA LYS A 42 -8.58 -14.57 -1.48
C LYS A 42 -8.97 -14.41 -2.95
N VAL A 43 -8.10 -13.76 -3.70
CA VAL A 43 -8.22 -13.57 -5.15
C VAL A 43 -6.95 -14.05 -5.84
N ASP A 44 -7.07 -14.55 -7.06
CA ASP A 44 -5.93 -14.76 -7.95
C ASP A 44 -5.80 -13.54 -8.89
N PRO A 45 -4.74 -12.72 -8.74
CA PRO A 45 -4.54 -11.52 -9.57
C PRO A 45 -4.45 -11.81 -11.07
N ALA A 46 -4.15 -13.05 -11.46
CA ALA A 46 -4.06 -13.45 -12.86
C ALA A 46 -5.40 -13.89 -13.46
N LYS A 47 -6.44 -14.09 -12.64
CA LYS A 47 -7.74 -14.64 -13.08
C LYS A 47 -8.94 -13.78 -12.69
N ASN A 48 -8.91 -13.20 -11.49
CA ASN A 48 -10.05 -12.45 -10.96
C ASN A 48 -9.94 -10.95 -11.28
N GLU A 49 -11.04 -10.34 -11.67
CA GLU A 49 -11.16 -8.90 -11.83
C GLU A 49 -11.62 -8.27 -10.52
N VAL A 50 -10.73 -7.48 -9.90
CA VAL A 50 -11.05 -6.73 -8.68
C VAL A 50 -11.38 -5.28 -9.05
N SER A 51 -12.52 -4.79 -8.59
CA SER A 51 -12.93 -3.39 -8.78
C SER A 51 -13.25 -2.72 -7.45
N LEU A 52 -12.95 -1.42 -7.36
CA LEU A 52 -13.27 -0.56 -6.24
C LEU A 52 -14.23 0.54 -6.72
N ASN A 53 -15.47 0.54 -6.23
CA ASN A 53 -16.54 1.40 -6.73
C ASN A 53 -16.73 1.33 -8.25
N GLY A 54 -16.70 0.11 -8.81
CA GLY A 54 -16.85 -0.12 -10.25
C GLY A 54 -15.63 0.25 -11.10
N LYS A 55 -14.53 0.72 -10.50
CA LYS A 55 -13.28 0.99 -11.23
C LYS A 55 -12.30 -0.18 -11.05
N PRO A 56 -11.77 -0.77 -12.14
CA PRO A 56 -10.78 -1.84 -12.06
C PRO A 56 -9.53 -1.43 -11.28
N VAL A 57 -9.12 -2.28 -10.34
CA VAL A 57 -7.89 -2.11 -9.56
C VAL A 57 -6.82 -2.99 -10.18
N ARG A 58 -5.80 -2.37 -10.77
CA ARG A 58 -4.69 -3.08 -11.41
C ARG A 58 -3.48 -3.19 -10.47
N PRO A 59 -2.78 -4.35 -10.43
CA PRO A 59 -1.51 -4.46 -9.73
C PRO A 59 -0.50 -3.45 -10.26
N LYS A 60 0.29 -2.86 -9.37
CA LYS A 60 1.47 -2.06 -9.76
C LYS A 60 2.69 -2.97 -9.91
N ALA A 61 3.63 -2.56 -10.76
CA ALA A 61 4.92 -3.22 -10.87
C ALA A 61 5.64 -3.18 -9.51
N LYS A 62 6.25 -4.30 -9.10
CA LYS A 62 7.06 -4.34 -7.89
C LYS A 62 8.28 -3.43 -8.06
N ARG A 63 8.58 -2.65 -7.03
CA ARG A 63 9.78 -1.80 -6.97
C ARG A 63 10.46 -2.05 -5.63
N PHE A 64 11.79 -2.04 -5.65
CA PHE A 64 12.62 -2.17 -4.46
C PHE A 64 13.62 -1.03 -4.48
N ILE A 65 13.63 -0.22 -3.43
CA ILE A 65 14.47 0.98 -3.35
C ILE A 65 15.39 0.86 -2.15
N ALA A 66 16.67 1.16 -2.35
CA ALA A 66 17.61 1.42 -1.27
C ALA A 66 17.81 2.93 -1.18
N LEU A 67 17.43 3.52 -0.05
CA LEU A 67 17.53 4.94 0.20
C LEU A 67 18.53 5.17 1.33
N ASN A 68 19.47 6.09 1.13
CA ASN A 68 20.24 6.64 2.24
C ASN A 68 19.41 7.77 2.87
N LYS A 69 18.76 7.46 3.99
CA LYS A 69 17.86 8.39 4.70
C LYS A 69 18.71 9.41 5.48
N PRO A 70 18.49 10.72 5.29
CA PRO A 70 19.12 11.74 6.13
C PRO A 70 18.44 11.88 7.49
N THR A 71 19.08 12.61 8.41
CA THR A 71 18.48 12.99 9.69
C THR A 71 17.27 13.93 9.51
N LYS A 72 16.44 14.04 10.55
CA LYS A 72 15.20 14.86 10.61
C LYS A 72 14.06 14.40 9.70
N ILE A 73 14.28 13.36 8.90
CA ILE A 73 13.25 12.65 8.14
C ILE A 73 12.71 11.49 8.96
N ILE A 74 11.42 11.18 8.85
CA ILE A 74 10.80 10.06 9.58
C ILE A 74 10.24 8.96 8.67
N CYS A 75 10.17 7.73 9.20
CA CYS A 75 9.67 6.56 8.49
C CYS A 75 8.19 6.29 8.80
N THR A 76 7.31 7.27 8.58
CA THR A 76 5.85 7.12 8.73
C THR A 76 5.11 7.52 7.45
N ARG A 77 3.96 6.89 7.19
CA ARG A 77 3.08 7.24 6.05
C ARG A 77 2.24 8.49 6.28
N ARG A 78 1.95 8.80 7.54
CA ARG A 78 1.17 9.98 7.92
C ARG A 78 1.80 10.52 9.18
N ASP A 79 2.34 11.72 9.08
CA ASP A 79 2.82 12.46 10.23
C ASP A 79 1.75 13.40 10.75
N THR A 80 1.60 13.47 12.07
CA THR A 80 0.65 14.36 12.76
C THR A 80 1.23 15.74 13.07
N HIS A 81 2.54 15.92 12.85
CA HIS A 81 3.29 17.13 13.21
C HIS A 81 3.92 17.82 11.99
N ALA A 82 3.45 17.48 10.78
CA ALA A 82 3.92 18.02 9.50
C ALA A 82 5.45 17.90 9.28
N ARG A 83 6.08 16.87 9.84
CA ARG A 83 7.49 16.53 9.59
C ARG A 83 7.63 15.83 8.24
N ALA A 84 8.76 16.08 7.58
CA ALA A 84 9.11 15.42 6.34
C ALA A 84 9.37 13.93 6.56
N THR A 85 8.88 13.12 5.64
CA THR A 85 8.91 11.67 5.65
C THR A 85 9.82 11.14 4.55
N VAL A 86 10.22 9.88 4.66
CA VAL A 86 11.01 9.23 3.60
C VAL A 86 10.30 9.23 2.24
N PHE A 87 8.97 9.37 2.21
CA PHE A 87 8.18 9.40 0.98
C PHE A 87 8.28 10.75 0.26
N ASP A 88 8.61 11.83 0.97
CA ASP A 88 8.83 13.16 0.39
C ASP A 88 10.15 13.24 -0.40
N LEU A 89 11.04 12.26 -0.20
CA LEU A 89 12.29 12.10 -0.93
C LEU A 89 12.15 11.27 -2.22
N LEU A 90 10.96 10.74 -2.49
CA LEU A 90 10.70 9.85 -3.63
C LEU A 90 9.95 10.59 -4.76
N PRO A 91 10.02 10.09 -6.00
CA PRO A 91 9.12 10.52 -7.06
C PRO A 91 7.64 10.45 -6.63
N SER A 92 6.84 11.42 -7.06
CA SER A 92 5.45 11.58 -6.61
C SER A 92 4.55 10.38 -6.93
N ASP A 93 4.88 9.59 -7.96
CA ASP A 93 4.14 8.38 -8.33
C ASP A 93 4.50 7.15 -7.45
N TRP A 94 5.51 7.27 -6.58
CA TRP A 94 6.04 6.18 -5.74
C TRP A 94 5.52 6.20 -4.30
N GLY A 95 4.57 7.07 -3.97
CA GLY A 95 3.95 7.12 -2.64
C GLY A 95 3.21 5.84 -2.21
N HIS A 96 3.11 4.83 -3.08
CA HIS A 96 2.55 3.52 -2.75
C HIS A 96 3.56 2.57 -2.08
N LEU A 97 4.86 2.88 -2.06
CA LEU A 97 5.88 2.07 -1.38
C LEU A 97 5.76 2.15 0.15
N PHE A 98 6.39 1.22 0.84
CA PHE A 98 6.46 1.09 2.29
C PHE A 98 7.90 0.85 2.72
N THR A 99 8.29 1.34 3.89
CA THR A 99 9.62 1.04 4.44
C THR A 99 9.68 -0.39 4.98
N ILE A 100 10.83 -1.04 4.79
CA ILE A 100 11.19 -2.29 5.45
C ILE A 100 11.99 -1.90 6.69
N GLY A 101 11.38 -2.06 7.86
CA GLY A 101 11.91 -1.50 9.11
C GLY A 101 11.71 0.01 9.22
N ARG A 102 12.38 0.62 10.20
CA ARG A 102 12.35 2.06 10.45
C ARG A 102 13.70 2.52 10.98
N LEU A 103 14.00 3.79 10.72
CA LEU A 103 15.05 4.55 11.38
C LEU A 103 14.39 5.69 12.14
N ASP A 104 14.94 6.04 13.30
CA ASP A 104 14.45 7.17 14.07
C ASP A 104 14.76 8.49 13.36
N ALA A 105 14.13 9.57 13.81
CA ALA A 105 14.27 10.89 13.19
C ALA A 105 15.74 11.32 13.12
N ASP A 106 16.48 11.08 14.22
CA ASP A 106 17.88 11.48 14.37
C ASP A 106 18.87 10.45 13.80
N SER A 107 18.38 9.28 13.36
CA SER A 107 19.21 8.27 12.69
C SER A 107 19.30 8.53 11.19
N GLU A 108 20.48 8.26 10.62
CA GLU A 108 20.73 8.26 9.18
C GLU A 108 21.17 6.88 8.69
N GLY A 109 21.17 6.68 7.37
CA GLY A 109 21.71 5.49 6.74
C GLY A 109 20.71 4.72 5.89
N LEU A 110 21.04 3.47 5.61
CA LEU A 110 20.29 2.63 4.68
C LEU A 110 18.89 2.28 5.21
N ILE A 111 17.88 2.58 4.41
CA ILE A 111 16.54 2.03 4.56
C ILE A 111 16.05 1.47 3.23
N LEU A 112 15.36 0.33 3.28
CA LEU A 112 14.77 -0.30 2.10
C LEU A 112 13.29 0.06 1.99
N LEU A 113 12.79 0.22 0.77
CA LEU A 113 11.37 0.41 0.48
C LEU A 113 10.86 -0.56 -0.59
N THR A 114 9.59 -0.96 -0.48
CA THR A 114 8.91 -1.89 -1.40
C THR A 114 7.43 -1.60 -1.59
#